data_AF-F8IH30-F1
#
_entry.id   AF-F8IH30-F1
#
_cell.length_a   1.000
_cell.length_b   1.000
_cell.length_c   1.000
_cell.angle_alpha   90.00
_cell.angle_beta   90.00
_cell.angle_gamma   90.00
#
_symmetry.space_group_name_H-M   'P 1'
#
loop_
_entity.id
_entity.type
_entity.pdbx_description
1 polymer ?
#
loop_
_entity_poly.entity_id
_entity_poly.type
_entity_poly.pdbx_seq_one_letter_code
_entity_poly.pdbx_strand_id
1 'polypeptide(L)' 'MMKMQNAPRNESRQATVVEARPLKWRRGLPTVLEVVMEVNGQVRVQEYILRPESAFRHKRKA' A
#
# COMPACT_ATOMS: atom_id res chain seq x y z
N MET A 1 -36.02 -6.83 -15.20
CA MET A 1 -34.73 -7.53 -15.41
C MET A 1 -33.62 -6.48 -15.50
N MET A 2 -32.79 -6.35 -14.47
CA MET A 2 -31.61 -5.49 -14.52
C MET A 2 -30.36 -6.37 -14.62
N LYS A 3 -29.57 -6.16 -15.69
CA LYS A 3 -28.26 -6.78 -15.87
C LYS A 3 -27.28 -6.12 -14.89
N MET A 4 -26.95 -6.82 -13.81
CA MET A 4 -25.78 -6.47 -12.99
C MET A 4 -24.53 -6.73 -13.84
N GLN A 5 -23.92 -5.65 -14.30
CA GLN A 5 -22.64 -5.68 -15.00
C GLN A 5 -21.57 -6.15 -14.00
N ASN A 6 -20.81 -7.16 -14.42
CA ASN A 6 -19.66 -7.69 -13.72
C ASN A 6 -18.68 -6.56 -13.41
N ALA A 7 -18.61 -6.12 -12.16
CA ALA A 7 -17.42 -5.45 -11.67
C ALA A 7 -16.30 -6.50 -11.69
N PRO A 8 -15.17 -6.29 -12.39
CA PRO A 8 -14.06 -7.24 -12.31
C PRO A 8 -13.64 -7.30 -10.85
N ARG A 9 -13.88 -8.47 -10.24
CA ARG A 9 -13.34 -8.82 -8.93
C ARG A 9 -11.84 -8.60 -9.02
N ASN A 10 -11.39 -7.58 -8.31
CA ASN A 10 -10.02 -7.24 -7.94
C ASN A 10 -9.13 -8.50 -7.97
N GLU A 11 -8.53 -8.81 -9.12
CA GLU A 11 -7.43 -9.76 -9.19
C GLU A 11 -6.42 -9.22 -8.21
N SER A 12 -6.25 -9.93 -7.09
CA SER A 12 -5.21 -9.66 -6.12
C SER A 12 -3.89 -9.70 -6.88
N ARG A 13 -3.45 -8.54 -7.39
CA ARG A 13 -2.15 -8.39 -8.05
C ARG A 13 -1.14 -8.83 -7.01
N GLN A 14 -0.60 -10.04 -7.17
CA GLN A 14 0.46 -10.54 -6.31
C GLN A 14 1.64 -9.61 -6.52
N ALA A 15 1.89 -8.77 -5.52
CA ALA A 15 3.02 -7.86 -5.48
C ALA A 15 4.00 -8.43 -4.47
N THR A 16 5.20 -8.75 -4.93
CA THR A 16 6.29 -9.19 -4.05
C THR A 16 7.19 -8.01 -3.78
N VAL A 17 7.37 -7.66 -2.50
CA VAL A 17 8.35 -6.66 -2.11
C VAL A 17 9.73 -7.30 -2.23
N VAL A 18 10.57 -6.72 -3.09
CA VAL A 18 11.94 -7.20 -3.33
C VAL A 18 12.91 -6.44 -2.45
N GLU A 19 12.69 -5.13 -2.28
CA GLU A 19 13.55 -4.27 -1.47
C GLU A 19 12.75 -3.13 -0.84
N ALA A 20 13.15 -2.74 0.37
CA ALA A 20 12.61 -1.57 1.06
C ALA A 20 13.75 -0.75 1.67
N ARG A 21 13.82 0.54 1.34
CA ARG A 21 14.85 1.48 1.82
C ARG A 21 14.20 2.67 2.53
N PRO A 22 14.72 3.11 3.67
CA PRO A 22 14.17 4.27 4.36
C PRO A 22 14.59 5.58 3.68
N LEU A 23 13.61 6.40 3.27
CA LEU A 23 13.84 7.71 2.66
C LEU A 23 13.82 8.85 3.70
N LYS A 24 12.94 8.74 4.70
CA LYS A 24 12.77 9.78 5.72
C LYS A 24 12.66 9.20 7.10
N TRP A 25 13.34 9.83 8.05
CA TRP A 25 13.36 9.45 9.46
C TRP A 25 12.75 10.55 10.32
N ARG A 26 12.07 10.15 11.39
CA ARG A 26 11.56 11.06 12.42
C ARG A 26 11.69 10.39 13.78
N ARG A 27 12.36 11.07 14.73
CA ARG A 27 12.60 10.54 16.09
C ARG A 27 13.25 9.14 16.09
N GLY A 28 14.19 8.91 15.17
CA GLY A 28 14.89 7.62 15.06
C GLY A 28 14.08 6.49 14.41
N LEU A 29 12.87 6.76 13.90
CA LEU A 29 12.06 5.78 13.19
C LEU A 29 11.85 6.17 11.72
N PRO A 30 11.89 5.24 10.75
CA PRO A 30 11.53 5.53 9.38
C PRO A 30 10.04 5.90 9.27
N THR A 31 9.74 6.89 8.43
CA THR A 31 8.38 7.40 8.19
C THR A 31 7.98 7.35 6.73
N VAL A 32 8.96 7.28 5.82
CA VAL A 32 8.74 7.05 4.39
C VAL A 32 9.74 6.00 3.94
N LEU A 33 9.24 4.99 3.22
CA LEU A 33 10.02 3.95 2.58
C LEU A 33 9.94 4.10 1.07
N GLU A 34 11.06 3.91 0.39
CA GLU A 34 11.07 3.52 -1.02
C GLU A 34 10.90 2.00 -1.05
N VAL A 35 9.90 1.53 -1.77
CA VAL A 35 9.59 0.10 -1.90
C VAL A 35 9.74 -0.29 -3.36
N VAL A 36 10.63 -1.23 -3.63
CA VAL A 36 10.78 -1.88 -4.93
C VAL A 36 9.95 -3.15 -4.90
N MET A 37 8.99 -3.25 -5.81
CA MET A 37 8.06 -4.37 -5.90
C MET A 37 8.10 -4.98 -7.29
N GLU A 38 8.02 -6.31 -7.33
CA GLU A 38 7.72 -7.04 -8.56
C GLU A 38 6.20 -7.26 -8.63
N VAL A 39 5.59 -6.80 -9.71
CA VAL A 39 4.16 -6.96 -9.98
C VAL A 39 4.00 -7.53 -11.38
N ASN A 40 3.49 -8.74 -11.50
CA ASN A 40 3.31 -9.43 -12.79
C ASN A 40 4.59 -9.46 -13.66
N GLY A 41 5.76 -9.71 -13.05
CA GLY A 41 7.05 -9.73 -13.75
C GLY A 41 7.62 -8.36 -14.11
N GLN A 42 6.99 -7.27 -13.65
CA GLN A 42 7.48 -5.90 -13.83
C GLN A 42 7.97 -5.32 -12.51
N VAL A 43 9.13 -4.66 -12.54
CA VAL A 43 9.67 -3.93 -11.39
C VAL A 43 9.02 -2.55 -11.31
N ARG A 44 8.48 -2.21 -10.14
CA ARG A 44 7.91 -0.90 -9.83
C ARG A 44 8.54 -0.34 -8.56
N VAL A 45 8.80 0.96 -8.55
CA VAL A 45 9.27 1.69 -7.36
C VAL A 45 8.14 2.58 -6.87
N GLN A 46 7.87 2.55 -5.58
CA GLN A 46 6.82 3.35 -4.96
C GLN A 46 7.26 3.88 -3.60
N GLU A 47 6.91 5.14 -3.30
CA GLU A 47 7.03 5.68 -1.95
C GLU A 47 5.86 5.24 -1.09
N TYR A 48 6.15 4.73 0.10
CA TYR A 48 5.17 4.30 1.09
C TYR A 48 5.35 5.09 2.39
N ILE A 49 4.30 5.80 2.80
CA ILE A 49 4.29 6.59 4.04
C ILE A 49 3.80 5.71 5.19
N LEU A 50 4.69 5.45 6.15
CA LEU A 50 4.36 4.71 7.38
C LEU A 50 3.50 5.58 8.28
N ARG A 51 2.23 5.20 8.45
CA ARG A 51 1.30 5.85 9.38
C ARG A 51 1.23 5.05 10.67
N PRO A 52 1.34 5.69 11.85
CA PRO A 52 1.11 5.00 13.12
C PRO A 52 -0.30 4.39 13.15
N GLU A 53 -0.45 3.23 13.78
CA GLU A 53 -1.77 2.58 13.94
C GLU A 53 -2.79 3.48 14.64
N SER A 54 -2.33 4.36 15.54
CA SER A 54 -3.18 5.34 16.22
C SER A 54 -3.81 6.39 15.28
N ALA A 55 -3.25 6.59 14.08
CA ALA A 55 -3.83 7.44 13.04
C ALA A 55 -5.00 6.76 12.31
N PHE A 56 -5.14 5.43 12.44
CA PHE A 56 -6.28 4.65 11.93
C PHE A 56 -7.43 4.59 12.94
N ARG A 57 -7.68 5.67 13.70
CA ARG A 57 -8.97 5.81 14.38
C ARG A 57 -10.05 5.99 13.32
N HIS A 58 -10.67 4.87 12.94
CA HIS A 58 -11.97 4.86 12.27
C HIS A 58 -12.86 5.82 13.07
N LYS A 59 -13.26 6.94 12.46
CA LYS A 59 -14.24 7.84 13.06
C LYS A 59 -15.52 7.02 13.23
N ARG A 60 -15.73 6.42 14.40
CA ARG A 60 -17.06 5.95 14.79
C ARG A 60 -17.90 7.21 14.86
N LYS A 61 -18.86 7.35 13.93
CA LYS A 61 -19.98 8.26 14.10
C LYS A 61 -20.70 7.80 15.37
N ALA A 62 -20.57 8.55 16.45
CA ALA A 62 -21.54 8.53 17.53
C ALA A 62 -22.72 9.43 17.12
#